data_AF-A0AA51QYW7-F1
#
_entry.id   AF-A0AA51QYW7-F1
#
_cell.length_a   1.000
_cell.length_b   1.000
_cell.length_c   1.000
_cell.angle_alpha   90.00
_cell.angle_beta   90.00
_cell.angle_gamma   90.00
#
_symmetry.space_group_name_H-M   'P 1'
#
loop_
_entity.id
_entity.type
_entity.pdbx_description
1 polymer ?
#
loop_
_entity_poly.entity_id
_entity_poly.type
_entity_poly.pdbx_seq_one_letter_code
_entity_poly.pdbx_strand_id
1 'polypeptide(L)' 'MDKTFNDTTLSSRPALAASLFRDGLMSLGKATQFSGLSMSAFITHLASFGIEIARPDETTAHETQDLSAWLS' A
#
# COMPACT_ATOMS: atom_id res chain seq x y z
N MET A 1 -28.98 -13.29 13.33
CA MET A 1 -28.37 -12.17 14.08
C MET A 1 -26.93 -12.06 13.59
N ASP A 2 -26.69 -11.45 12.42
CA ASP A 2 -25.39 -11.62 11.74
C ASP A 2 -24.88 -10.35 11.04
N LYS A 3 -25.52 -9.20 11.30
CA LYS A 3 -25.20 -7.94 10.60
C LYS A 3 -23.90 -7.30 11.11
N THR A 4 -23.62 -7.42 12.40
CA THR A 4 -22.47 -6.78 13.07
C THR A 4 -21.11 -7.39 12.69
N PHE A 5 -21.05 -8.69 12.39
CA PHE A 5 -19.80 -9.37 12.03
C PHE A 5 -19.32 -8.99 10.61
N ASN A 6 -20.26 -8.79 9.68
CA ASN A 6 -19.94 -8.31 8.34
C ASN A 6 -19.48 -6.84 8.33
N ASP A 7 -20.06 -5.99 9.17
CA ASP A 7 -19.64 -4.57 9.25
C ASP A 7 -18.25 -4.42 9.88
N THR A 8 -17.91 -5.26 10.86
CA THR A 8 -16.58 -5.25 11.49
C THR A 8 -15.49 -5.75 10.52
N THR A 9 -15.79 -6.80 9.74
CA THR A 9 -14.85 -7.33 8.73
C THR A 9 -14.74 -6.46 7.47
N LEU A 10 -15.76 -5.66 7.15
CA LEU A 10 -15.67 -4.60 6.14
C LEU A 10 -14.77 -3.46 6.61
N SER A 11 -14.87 -3.07 7.88
CA SER A 11 -14.05 -2.00 8.45
C SER A 11 -12.57 -2.36 8.61
N SER A 12 -12.22 -3.64 8.77
CA SER A 12 -10.84 -4.09 8.97
C SER A 12 -10.11 -4.47 7.68
N ARG A 13 -10.83 -4.60 6.55
CA ARG A 13 -10.25 -5.01 5.26
C ARG A 13 -9.08 -4.14 4.81
N PRO A 14 -9.15 -2.80 4.86
CA PRO A 14 -8.03 -1.94 4.51
C PRO A 14 -6.80 -2.14 5.41
N ALA A 15 -7.00 -2.29 6.72
CA ALA A 15 -5.91 -2.52 7.67
C ALA A 15 -5.25 -3.90 7.48
N LEU A 16 -6.05 -4.94 7.19
CA LEU A 16 -5.56 -6.29 6.88
C LEU A 16 -4.85 -6.34 5.53
N ALA A 17 -5.38 -5.66 4.51
CA ALA A 17 -4.71 -5.50 3.23
C ALA A 17 -3.34 -4.84 3.41
N ALA A 18 -3.26 -3.79 4.25
CA ALA A 18 -2.03 -3.08 4.55
C ALA A 18 -1.00 -3.97 5.25
N SER A 19 -1.40 -4.79 6.24
CA SER A 19 -0.49 -5.73 6.89
C SER A 19 0.02 -6.80 5.92
N LEU A 20 -0.87 -7.39 5.11
CA LEU A 20 -0.50 -8.41 4.12
C LEU A 20 0.44 -7.86 3.04
N PHE A 21 0.25 -6.61 2.62
CA PHE A 21 1.16 -5.93 1.71
C PHE A 21 2.53 -5.66 2.36
N ARG A 22 2.55 -5.08 3.55
CA ARG A 22 3.78 -4.78 4.30
C ARG A 22 4.64 -6.02 4.51
N ASP A 23 4.00 -7.14 4.85
CA ASP A 23 4.65 -8.40 5.14
C ASP A 23 5.06 -9.16 3.84
N GLY A 24 4.79 -8.59 2.66
CA GLY A 24 5.16 -9.16 1.36
C GLY A 24 4.31 -10.35 0.92
N LEU A 25 3.24 -10.65 1.65
CA LEU A 25 2.33 -11.78 1.37
C LEU A 25 1.34 -11.46 0.24
N MET A 26 1.19 -10.18 -0.10
CA MET A 26 0.27 -9.72 -1.13
C MET A 26 0.88 -8.58 -1.95
N SER A 27 0.71 -8.61 -3.28
CA SER A 27 1.11 -7.49 -4.13
C SER A 27 0.20 -6.28 -3.92
N LEU A 28 0.71 -5.07 -4.21
CA LEU A 28 -0.04 -3.82 -4.05
C LEU A 28 -1.41 -3.85 -4.75
N GLY A 29 -1.46 -4.36 -5.99
CA GLY A 29 -2.72 -4.47 -6.74
C GLY A 29 -3.73 -5.41 -6.11
N LYS A 30 -3.29 -6.58 -5.62
CA LYS A 30 -4.15 -7.54 -4.91
C LYS A 30 -4.62 -6.98 -3.56
N ALA A 31 -3.74 -6.31 -2.82
CA ALA A 31 -4.07 -5.67 -1.56
C ALA A 31 -5.08 -4.53 -1.74
N THR A 32 -4.93 -3.74 -2.81
CA THR A 32 -5.90 -2.71 -3.20
C THR A 32 -7.27 -3.33 -3.46
N GLN A 33 -7.35 -4.38 -4.28
CA GLN A 33 -8.62 -5.05 -4.58
C GLN A 33 -9.25 -5.65 -3.31
N PHE A 34 -8.44 -6.27 -2.43
CA PHE A 34 -8.92 -6.84 -1.16
C PHE A 34 -9.43 -5.78 -0.18
N SER A 35 -8.79 -4.60 -0.16
CA SER A 35 -9.18 -3.49 0.70
C SER A 35 -10.55 -2.89 0.33
N GLY A 36 -10.98 -3.03 -0.93
CA GLY A 36 -12.17 -2.37 -1.46
C GLY A 36 -12.00 -0.86 -1.71
N LEU A 37 -10.80 -0.31 -1.52
CA LEU A 37 -10.47 1.08 -1.82
C LEU A 37 -9.98 1.23 -3.27
N SER A 38 -10.03 2.46 -3.79
CA SER A 38 -9.30 2.81 -5.00
C SER A 38 -7.79 2.72 -4.75
N MET A 39 -6.99 2.55 -5.80
CA MET A 39 -5.52 2.51 -5.69
C MET A 39 -4.96 3.74 -4.97
N SER A 40 -5.42 4.95 -5.33
CA SER A 40 -4.97 6.18 -4.68
C SER A 40 -5.34 6.23 -3.20
N ALA A 41 -6.57 5.88 -2.84
CA ALA A 41 -7.02 5.87 -1.44
C ALA A 41 -6.27 4.80 -0.61
N PHE A 42 -5.99 3.64 -1.20
CA PHE A 42 -5.20 2.60 -0.54
C PHE A 42 -3.75 3.04 -0.33
N ILE A 43 -3.13 3.68 -1.31
CA ILE A 43 -1.79 4.27 -1.18
C ILE A 43 -1.74 5.31 -0.05
N THR A 44 -2.72 6.22 0.02
CA THR A 44 -2.83 7.17 1.13
C THR A 44 -3.00 6.47 2.48
N HIS A 45 -3.76 5.37 2.52
CA HIS A 45 -3.94 4.56 3.72
C HIS A 45 -2.62 3.90 4.16
N LEU A 46 -1.84 3.35 3.24
CA LEU A 46 -0.50 2.82 3.52
C LEU A 46 0.43 3.90 4.07
N ALA A 47 0.41 5.09 3.47
CA ALA A 47 1.21 6.23 3.92
C ALA A 47 0.85 6.66 5.36
N SER A 48 -0.43 6.63 5.74
CA SER A 48 -0.86 6.94 7.12
C SER A 48 -0.31 5.97 8.17
N PHE A 49 0.06 4.76 7.76
CA PHE A 49 0.70 3.75 8.61
C PHE A 49 2.23 3.72 8.48
N GLY A 50 2.82 4.62 7.68
CA GLY A 50 4.26 4.61 7.39
C GLY A 50 4.72 3.39 6.62
N ILE A 51 3.83 2.75 5.85
CA ILE A 51 4.17 1.58 5.03
C ILE A 51 4.70 2.09 3.69
N GLU A 52 5.99 1.87 3.45
CA GLU A 52 6.64 2.21 2.18
C GLU A 52 6.18 1.28 1.05
N ILE A 53 5.88 1.87 -0.10
CA ILE A 53 5.40 1.13 -1.29
C ILE A 53 6.58 0.67 -2.16
N ALA A 54 7.63 1.47 -2.20
CA ALA A 54 8.89 1.15 -2.86
C ALA A 54 10.00 1.26 -1.82
N ARG A 55 10.87 0.25 -1.77
CA ARG A 55 12.06 0.27 -0.92
C ARG A 55 13.26 0.63 -1.79
N PRO A 56 14.18 1.47 -1.29
CA PRO A 56 15.42 1.72 -1.99
C PRO A 56 16.23 0.41 -2.08
N ASP A 57 16.76 0.15 -3.26
CA ASP A 57 17.67 -0.94 -3.56
C ASP A 57 19.05 -0.39 -3.96
N GLU A 58 19.92 -1.28 -4.41
CA GLU A 58 21.29 -0.95 -4.79
C GLU A 58 21.36 0.02 -5.99
N THR A 59 20.31 0.09 -6.83
CA THR A 59 20.28 0.96 -8.02
C THR A 59 19.62 2.31 -7.74
N THR A 60 18.79 2.41 -6.70
CA THR A 60 18.06 3.63 -6.34
C THR A 60 18.97 4.86 -6.19
N ALA A 61 20.18 4.70 -5.65
CA ALA A 61 21.15 5.80 -5.52
C ALA A 61 21.67 6.30 -6.86
N HIS A 62 21.90 5.39 -7.82
CA HIS A 62 22.33 5.73 -9.17
C HIS A 62 21.20 6.39 -9.97
N GLU A 63 19.98 5.85 -9.87
CA GLU A 63 18.79 6.41 -10.53
C GLU A 63 18.45 7.81 -10.01
N THR A 64 18.67 8.07 -8.72
CA THR A 64 18.44 9.39 -8.12
C THR A 64 19.42 10.44 -8.64
N GLN A 65 20.64 10.05 -9.01
CA GLN A 65 21.63 10.97 -9.58
C GLN A 65 21.19 11.52 -10.95
N ASP A 66 20.52 10.68 -11.75
CA ASP A 66 20.01 11.03 -13.08
C ASP A 66 18.77 11.93 -13.04
N LEU A 67 18.05 12.01 -11.92
CA LEU A 67 16.90 12.92 -11.76
C LEU A 67 17.28 14.39 -11.93
N SER A 68 18.52 14.75 -11.59
CA SER A 68 19.04 16.12 -11.78
C SER A 68 19.03 16.55 -13.25
N ALA A 69 19.18 15.61 -14.18
CA ALA A 69 19.16 15.86 -15.61
C ALA A 69 17.74 16.05 -16.18
N TRP A 70 16.70 15.55 -15.50
CA TRP A 70 15.30 15.66 -15.94
C TRP A 70 14.58 16.87 -15.33
N LEU A 71 15.09 17.41 -14.23
CA LEU A 71 14.53 18.56 -13.52
C LEU A 71 15.14 19.92 -13.95
N SER A 72 16.11 19.90 -14.88
CA SER A 72 16.65 21.10 -15.55
C SER A 72 15.89 21.39 -16.84
#